data_AF-A0A6I3SP32-F1
#
_entry.id   AF-A0A6I3SP32-F1
#
_cell.length_a   1.000
_cell.length_b   1.000
_cell.length_c   1.000
_cell.angle_alpha   90.00
_cell.angle_beta   90.00
_cell.angle_gamma   90.00
#
_symmetry.space_group_name_H-M   'P 1'
#
loop_
_entity.id
_entity.type
_entity.pdbx_description
1 polymer ?
#
loop_
_entity_poly.entity_id
_entity_poly.type
_entity_poly.pdbx_seq_one_letter_code
_entity_poly.pdbx_strand_id
1 'polypeptide(L)'
;MRPIPKPVYERDINRLVGYYKKTFTKIADRLKVIPASGGLEKAYAESLLSQIMVILRDLDGSTKTWCEQVIKEAFTGAQAQTILALGDASSLSEAASSISFSMLARERTEALINDTYTDLLMATQNTERKIKQLVRSTVSETLRVKALEQMGRRTMKRDIVGDLTHKGLSAKLDSEVWVGIVDRAGRRWNLSTYTEMVVRTKLTQAHIEGTRVETMERGVDLAVISSHNAKDACRS
;
A
#
# COMPACT_ATOMS: atom_id res chain seq x y z
N MET A 1 37.52 -5.17 -2.27
CA MET A 1 36.16 -5.75 -2.38
C MET A 1 35.39 -4.97 -3.45
N ARG A 2 34.77 -5.62 -4.43
CA ARG A 2 33.90 -4.90 -5.38
C ARG A 2 32.66 -4.40 -4.60
N PRO A 3 32.22 -3.15 -4.77
CA PRO A 3 31.02 -2.66 -4.10
C PRO A 3 29.82 -3.45 -4.59
N ILE A 4 29.08 -4.06 -3.67
CA ILE A 4 27.85 -4.78 -3.99
C ILE A 4 26.80 -3.72 -4.36
N PRO A 5 26.15 -3.85 -5.52
CA PRO A 5 25.15 -2.88 -5.94
C PRO A 5 24.00 -2.85 -4.93
N LYS A 6 23.70 -1.66 -4.41
CA LYS A 6 22.53 -1.47 -3.54
C LYS A 6 21.28 -1.90 -4.30
N PRO A 7 20.37 -2.66 -3.68
CA PRO A 7 19.16 -3.09 -4.36
C PRO A 7 18.30 -1.89 -4.73
N VAL A 8 17.75 -1.90 -5.95
CA VAL A 8 16.85 -0.87 -6.46
C VAL A 8 15.45 -1.45 -6.58
N TYR A 9 14.56 -1.01 -5.70
CA TYR A 9 13.19 -1.52 -5.60
C TYR A 9 12.14 -0.66 -6.32
N GLU A 10 12.55 0.40 -7.01
CA GLU A 10 11.63 1.40 -7.57
C GLU A 10 10.61 0.80 -8.53
N ARG A 11 11.02 -0.15 -9.37
CA ARG A 11 10.11 -0.79 -10.31
C ARG A 11 8.95 -1.48 -9.58
N ASP A 12 9.26 -2.24 -8.54
CA ASP A 12 8.28 -3.06 -7.83
C ASP A 12 7.40 -2.20 -6.91
N ILE A 13 7.98 -1.18 -6.28
CA ILE A 13 7.25 -0.13 -5.55
C ILE A 13 6.24 0.54 -6.48
N ASN A 14 6.69 1.03 -7.65
CA ASN A 14 5.83 1.72 -8.60
C ASN A 14 4.72 0.82 -9.16
N ARG A 15 5.00 -0.49 -9.31
CA ARG A 15 4.00 -1.48 -9.71
C ARG A 15 2.86 -1.58 -8.69
N LEU A 16 3.18 -1.71 -7.40
CA LEU A 16 2.16 -1.77 -6.35
C LEU A 16 1.40 -0.45 -6.21
N VAL A 17 2.10 0.68 -6.21
CA VAL A 17 1.48 2.02 -6.22
C VAL A 17 0.54 2.17 -7.42
N GLY A 18 0.91 1.61 -8.57
CA GLY A 18 0.08 1.55 -9.77
C GLY A 18 -1.24 0.79 -9.56
N TYR A 19 -1.23 -0.32 -8.82
CA TYR A 19 -2.46 -1.06 -8.47
C TYR A 19 -3.42 -0.19 -7.66
N TYR A 20 -2.90 0.48 -6.62
CA TYR A 20 -3.70 1.40 -5.81
C TYR A 20 -4.27 2.56 -6.62
N LYS A 21 -3.45 3.24 -7.43
CA LYS A 21 -3.89 4.34 -8.31
C LYS A 21 -4.98 3.90 -9.29
N LYS A 22 -4.80 2.74 -9.92
CA LYS A 22 -5.78 2.18 -10.86
C LYS A 22 -7.11 1.84 -10.15
N THR A 23 -7.04 1.21 -8.99
CA THR A 23 -8.22 0.88 -8.18
C THR A 23 -8.98 2.13 -7.76
N PHE A 24 -8.27 3.18 -7.34
CA PHE A 24 -8.87 4.44 -6.95
C PHE A 24 -9.55 5.16 -8.08
N THR A 25 -8.95 5.13 -9.26
CA THR A 25 -9.58 5.65 -10.48
C THR A 25 -10.89 4.92 -10.76
N LYS A 26 -10.90 3.58 -10.69
CA LYS A 26 -12.12 2.77 -10.86
C LYS A 26 -13.20 3.12 -9.83
N ILE A 27 -12.84 3.30 -8.56
CA ILE A 27 -13.81 3.66 -7.51
C ILE A 27 -14.36 5.06 -7.76
N ALA A 28 -13.51 6.03 -8.06
CA ALA A 28 -13.92 7.38 -8.41
C ALA A 28 -14.90 7.34 -9.57
N ASP A 29 -14.57 6.64 -10.66
CA ASP A 29 -15.44 6.47 -11.84
C ASP A 29 -16.81 5.88 -11.52
N ARG A 30 -16.88 4.88 -10.62
CA ARG A 30 -18.17 4.32 -10.15
C ARG A 30 -18.99 5.34 -9.38
N LEU A 31 -18.34 6.20 -8.61
CA LEU A 31 -18.98 7.29 -7.85
C LEU A 31 -19.41 8.46 -8.75
N LYS A 32 -18.87 8.60 -9.97
CA LYS A 32 -19.29 9.66 -10.92
C LYS A 32 -20.68 9.46 -11.51
N VAL A 33 -21.20 8.23 -11.45
CA VAL A 33 -22.51 7.87 -12.05
C VAL A 33 -23.68 8.31 -11.16
N ILE A 34 -23.41 8.87 -9.98
CA ILE A 34 -24.44 9.44 -9.10
C ILE A 34 -25.08 10.63 -9.83
N PRO A 35 -26.38 10.58 -10.19
CA PRO A 35 -27.01 11.58 -11.04
C PRO A 35 -26.95 12.98 -10.43
N ALA A 36 -26.66 13.97 -11.27
CA ALA A 36 -26.71 15.39 -10.92
C ALA A 36 -28.12 15.86 -10.49
N SER A 37 -29.16 15.04 -10.71
CA SER A 37 -30.54 15.27 -10.25
C SER A 37 -30.73 15.14 -8.73
N GLY A 38 -29.64 15.11 -7.96
CA GLY A 38 -29.67 15.38 -6.52
C GLY A 38 -30.05 14.18 -5.68
N GLY A 39 -29.74 12.96 -6.12
CA GLY A 39 -29.99 11.82 -5.26
C GLY A 39 -29.34 10.49 -5.57
N LEU A 40 -28.96 9.79 -4.50
CA LEU A 40 -28.62 8.38 -4.50
C LEU A 40 -29.75 7.58 -3.86
N GLU A 41 -30.47 6.78 -4.66
CA GLU A 41 -31.47 5.86 -4.10
C GLU A 41 -30.81 4.73 -3.32
N LYS A 42 -31.47 4.25 -2.26
CA LYS A 42 -30.92 3.22 -1.38
C LYS A 42 -30.52 1.95 -2.15
N ALA A 43 -31.38 1.45 -3.03
CA ALA A 43 -31.10 0.24 -3.80
C ALA A 43 -29.88 0.41 -4.73
N TYR A 44 -29.75 1.59 -5.35
CA TYR A 44 -28.60 1.90 -6.19
C TYR A 44 -27.32 2.07 -5.36
N ALA A 45 -27.41 2.68 -4.17
CA ALA A 45 -26.29 2.80 -3.23
C ALA A 45 -25.76 1.43 -2.77
N GLU A 46 -26.66 0.48 -2.51
CA GLU A 46 -26.29 -0.89 -2.15
C GLU A 46 -25.55 -1.58 -3.30
N SER A 47 -26.06 -1.49 -4.53
CA SER A 47 -25.39 -2.02 -5.72
C SER A 47 -24.00 -1.40 -5.95
N LEU A 48 -23.90 -0.07 -5.79
CA LEU A 48 -22.66 0.68 -5.91
C LEU A 48 -21.61 0.22 -4.89
N LEU A 49 -22.02 0.05 -3.63
CA LEU A 49 -21.15 -0.48 -2.58
C LEU A 49 -20.69 -1.91 -2.89
N SER A 50 -21.57 -2.79 -3.36
CA SER A 50 -21.19 -4.15 -3.77
C SER A 50 -20.14 -4.12 -4.88
N GLN A 51 -20.29 -3.27 -5.88
CA GLN A 51 -19.30 -3.11 -6.97
C GLN A 51 -17.95 -2.61 -6.45
N ILE A 52 -17.96 -1.62 -5.55
CA ILE A 52 -16.72 -1.09 -4.94
C ILE A 52 -16.03 -2.16 -4.09
N MET A 53 -16.77 -2.97 -3.34
CA MET A 53 -16.21 -4.05 -2.52
C MET A 53 -15.54 -5.13 -3.38
N VAL A 54 -16.07 -5.43 -4.58
CA VAL A 54 -15.39 -6.32 -5.54
C VAL A 54 -14.06 -5.72 -5.99
N ILE A 55 -14.04 -4.43 -6.36
CA ILE A 55 -12.82 -3.73 -6.79
C ILE A 55 -11.74 -3.74 -5.68
N LEU A 56 -12.12 -3.52 -4.42
CA LEU A 56 -11.20 -3.55 -3.29
C LEU A 56 -10.67 -4.97 -3.02
N ARG A 57 -11.52 -6.00 -3.16
CA ARG A 57 -11.09 -7.40 -3.05
C ARG A 57 -10.07 -7.79 -4.12
N ASP A 58 -10.24 -7.31 -5.34
CA ASP A 58 -9.27 -7.53 -6.43
C ASP A 58 -7.91 -6.86 -6.12
N LEU A 59 -7.95 -5.67 -5.49
CA LEU A 59 -6.75 -4.99 -5.01
C LEU A 59 -6.04 -5.79 -3.92
N ASP A 60 -6.78 -6.32 -2.94
CA ASP A 60 -6.21 -7.14 -1.87
C ASP A 60 -5.56 -8.41 -2.42
N GLY A 61 -6.20 -9.09 -3.38
CA GLY A 61 -5.61 -10.24 -4.07
C GLY A 61 -4.32 -9.89 -4.81
N SER A 62 -4.34 -8.79 -5.58
CA SER A 62 -3.16 -8.31 -6.31
C SER A 62 -2.02 -7.91 -5.37
N THR A 63 -2.35 -7.33 -4.22
CA THR A 63 -1.40 -6.92 -3.18
C THR A 63 -0.79 -8.13 -2.51
N LYS A 64 -1.58 -9.15 -2.18
CA LYS A 64 -1.08 -10.41 -1.61
C LYS A 64 -0.07 -11.09 -2.54
N THR A 65 -0.42 -11.27 -3.81
CA THR A 65 0.49 -11.86 -4.81
C THR A 65 1.76 -11.03 -4.97
N TRP A 66 1.64 -9.70 -4.96
CA TRP A 66 2.80 -8.81 -5.00
C TRP A 66 3.71 -9.00 -3.78
N CYS A 67 3.15 -9.06 -2.56
CA CYS A 67 3.93 -9.27 -1.34
C CYS A 67 4.68 -10.61 -1.38
N GLU A 68 4.00 -11.69 -1.75
CA GLU A 68 4.59 -13.03 -1.83
C GLU A 68 5.77 -13.08 -2.82
N GLN A 69 5.63 -12.44 -3.98
CA GLN A 69 6.69 -12.42 -5.00
C GLN A 69 7.84 -11.51 -4.59
N VAL A 70 7.57 -10.24 -4.34
CA VAL A 70 8.61 -9.21 -4.23
C VAL A 70 9.36 -9.29 -2.90
N ILE A 71 8.69 -9.62 -1.79
CA ILE A 71 9.37 -9.82 -0.51
C ILE A 71 10.31 -11.03 -0.60
N LYS A 72 9.86 -12.12 -1.21
CA LYS A 72 10.69 -13.30 -1.42
C LYS A 72 11.89 -13.00 -2.32
N GLU A 73 11.69 -12.30 -3.43
CA GLU A 73 12.77 -11.87 -4.33
C GLU A 73 13.77 -10.95 -3.63
N ALA A 74 13.31 -10.00 -2.81
CA ALA A 74 14.18 -9.12 -2.05
C ALA A 74 15.02 -9.90 -1.01
N PHE A 75 14.40 -10.87 -0.35
CA PHE A 75 15.05 -11.72 0.64
C PHE A 75 16.11 -12.63 0.00
N THR A 76 15.75 -13.39 -1.04
CA THR A 76 16.70 -14.28 -1.73
C THR A 76 17.78 -13.51 -2.47
N GLY A 77 17.44 -12.35 -3.02
CA GLY A 77 18.42 -11.44 -3.62
C GLY A 77 19.48 -10.99 -2.62
N ALA A 78 19.09 -10.77 -1.36
CA ALA A 78 20.03 -10.43 -0.29
C ALA A 78 20.93 -11.62 0.10
N GLN A 79 20.37 -12.83 0.15
CA GLN A 79 21.16 -14.05 0.36
C GLN A 79 22.21 -14.22 -0.74
N ALA A 80 21.82 -14.14 -2.02
CA ALA A 80 22.75 -14.23 -3.14
C ALA A 80 23.85 -13.17 -3.08
N GLN A 81 23.50 -11.92 -2.74
CA GLN A 81 24.47 -10.85 -2.57
C GLN A 81 25.45 -11.13 -1.43
N THR A 82 24.96 -11.71 -0.34
CA THR A 82 25.78 -12.09 0.82
C THR A 82 26.74 -13.22 0.48
N ILE A 83 26.29 -14.27 -0.20
CA ILE A 83 27.14 -15.38 -0.67
C ILE A 83 28.27 -14.84 -1.57
N LEU A 84 27.93 -13.95 -2.51
CA LEU A 84 28.92 -13.30 -3.36
C LEU A 84 29.88 -12.40 -2.55
N ALA A 85 29.38 -11.70 -1.53
CA ALA A 85 30.18 -10.84 -0.65
C ALA A 85 31.25 -11.63 0.09
N LEU A 86 30.88 -12.81 0.60
CA LEU A 86 31.76 -13.70 1.35
C LEU A 86 32.80 -14.40 0.46
N GLY A 87 32.64 -14.33 -0.86
CA GLY A 87 33.53 -14.97 -1.83
C GLY A 87 33.21 -16.44 -2.06
N ASP A 88 32.06 -16.92 -1.57
CA ASP A 88 31.60 -18.31 -1.72
C ASP A 88 31.00 -18.60 -3.11
N ALA A 89 30.87 -17.57 -3.95
CA ALA A 89 30.47 -17.67 -5.35
C ALA A 89 31.23 -16.65 -6.21
N SER A 90 31.43 -16.98 -7.49
CA SER A 90 32.11 -16.13 -8.47
C SER A 90 31.17 -15.16 -9.20
N SER A 91 29.86 -15.43 -9.15
CA SER A 91 28.83 -14.61 -9.78
C SER A 91 27.52 -14.62 -8.99
N LEU A 92 26.65 -13.62 -9.22
CA LEU A 92 25.31 -13.58 -8.63
C LEU A 92 24.44 -14.77 -9.06
N SER A 93 24.63 -15.28 -10.28
CA SER A 93 23.85 -16.42 -10.79
C SER A 93 24.23 -17.71 -10.07
N GLU A 94 25.52 -17.91 -9.82
CA GLU A 94 26.03 -19.03 -9.03
C GLU A 94 25.52 -18.91 -7.59
N ALA A 95 25.69 -17.74 -6.97
CA ALA A 95 25.21 -17.46 -5.62
C ALA A 95 23.72 -17.75 -5.46
N ALA A 96 22.89 -17.30 -6.39
CA ALA A 96 21.44 -17.53 -6.38
C ALA A 96 21.07 -19.02 -6.48
N SER A 97 21.87 -19.81 -7.20
CA SER A 97 21.68 -21.26 -7.33
C SER A 97 22.12 -22.04 -6.08
N SER A 98 23.01 -21.45 -5.29
CA SER A 98 23.54 -22.03 -4.05
C SER A 98 22.73 -21.68 -2.80
N ILE A 99 21.65 -20.89 -2.92
CA ILE A 99 20.81 -20.52 -1.78
C ILE A 99 20.12 -21.76 -1.23
N SER A 100 20.39 -22.06 0.04
CA SER A 100 19.61 -23.02 0.81
C SER A 100 18.39 -22.33 1.40
N PHE A 101 17.19 -22.83 1.12
CA PHE A 101 15.96 -22.32 1.73
C PHE A 101 15.71 -23.06 3.05
N SER A 102 16.49 -22.72 4.07
CA SER A 102 16.37 -23.33 5.40
C SER A 102 15.00 -23.08 6.03
N MET A 103 14.67 -23.82 7.10
CA MET A 103 13.46 -23.55 7.88
C MET A 103 13.46 -22.12 8.45
N LEU A 104 14.63 -21.61 8.86
CA LEU A 104 14.77 -20.24 9.36
C LEU A 104 14.47 -19.21 8.26
N ALA A 105 15.06 -19.38 7.07
CA ALA A 105 14.80 -18.50 5.92
C ALA A 105 13.32 -18.48 5.56
N ARG A 106 12.67 -19.65 5.59
CA ARG A 106 11.24 -19.79 5.33
C ARG A 106 10.39 -19.06 6.37
N GLU A 107 10.63 -19.30 7.66
CA GLU A 107 9.89 -18.66 8.75
C GLU A 107 10.03 -17.13 8.68
N ARG A 108 11.23 -16.61 8.46
CA ARG A 108 11.50 -15.17 8.35
C ARG A 108 10.81 -14.56 7.13
N THR A 109 10.88 -15.23 5.98
CA THR A 109 10.21 -14.77 4.75
C THR A 109 8.68 -14.75 4.95
N GLU A 110 8.10 -15.81 5.50
CA GLU A 110 6.66 -15.89 5.77
C GLU A 110 6.20 -14.81 6.77
N ALA A 111 6.97 -14.56 7.83
CA ALA A 111 6.70 -13.49 8.79
C ALA A 111 6.71 -12.10 8.12
N LEU A 112 7.71 -11.82 7.27
CA LEU A 112 7.81 -10.55 6.54
C LEU A 112 6.66 -10.35 5.55
N ILE A 113 6.26 -11.41 4.83
CA ILE A 113 5.12 -11.37 3.91
C ILE A 113 3.84 -11.05 4.69
N ASN A 114 3.60 -11.74 5.81
CA ASN A 114 2.40 -11.57 6.62
C ASN A 114 2.32 -10.17 7.25
N ASP A 115 3.43 -9.66 7.75
CA ASP A 115 3.54 -8.33 8.34
C ASP A 115 3.30 -7.24 7.29
N THR A 116 3.94 -7.36 6.11
CA THR A 116 3.73 -6.45 4.98
C THR A 116 2.28 -6.47 4.50
N TYR A 117 1.69 -7.65 4.36
CA TYR A 117 0.29 -7.81 3.95
C TYR A 117 -0.65 -7.18 4.98
N THR A 118 -0.41 -7.37 6.28
CA THR A 118 -1.23 -6.79 7.36
C THR A 118 -1.20 -5.26 7.31
N ASP A 119 -0.03 -4.65 7.14
CA ASP A 119 0.13 -3.20 7.04
C ASP A 119 -0.60 -2.60 5.85
N LEU A 120 -0.58 -3.28 4.71
CA LEU A 120 -1.27 -2.87 3.49
C LEU A 120 -2.78 -3.15 3.55
N LEU A 121 -3.20 -4.22 4.23
CA LEU A 121 -4.61 -4.56 4.42
C LEU A 121 -5.32 -3.53 5.30
N MET A 122 -4.68 -3.07 6.37
CA MET A 122 -5.22 -1.99 7.22
C MET A 122 -5.54 -0.73 6.41
N ALA A 123 -4.69 -0.42 5.43
CA ALA A 123 -4.86 0.70 4.53
C ALA A 123 -6.09 0.53 3.61
N THR A 124 -6.27 -0.66 3.02
CA THR A 124 -7.46 -0.98 2.20
C THR A 124 -8.74 -0.98 3.03
N GLN A 125 -8.75 -1.60 4.21
CA GLN A 125 -9.94 -1.69 5.08
C GLN A 125 -10.39 -0.31 5.59
N ASN A 126 -9.44 0.56 5.93
CA ASN A 126 -9.76 1.94 6.31
C ASN A 126 -10.42 2.70 5.16
N THR A 127 -9.93 2.50 3.94
CA THR A 127 -10.50 3.07 2.73
C THR A 127 -11.92 2.56 2.49
N GLU A 128 -12.14 1.25 2.60
CA GLU A 128 -13.45 0.62 2.48
C GLU A 128 -14.47 1.24 3.44
N ARG A 129 -14.10 1.36 4.73
CA ARG A 129 -14.95 1.95 5.78
C ARG A 129 -15.34 3.38 5.43
N LYS A 130 -14.39 4.20 4.97
CA LYS A 130 -14.63 5.59 4.61
C LYS A 130 -15.54 5.73 3.39
N ILE A 131 -15.36 4.88 2.37
CA ILE A 131 -16.25 4.86 1.21
C ILE A 131 -17.68 4.48 1.63
N LYS A 132 -17.85 3.46 2.48
CA LYS A 132 -19.17 3.09 3.02
C LYS A 132 -19.82 4.26 3.77
N GLN A 133 -19.05 4.98 4.57
CA GLN A 133 -19.55 6.16 5.29
C GLN A 133 -19.96 7.27 4.33
N LEU A 134 -19.14 7.57 3.33
CA LEU A 134 -19.40 8.59 2.32
C LEU A 134 -20.65 8.28 1.49
N VAL A 135 -20.82 7.04 1.05
CA VAL A 135 -22.00 6.62 0.29
C VAL A 135 -23.26 6.72 1.17
N ARG A 136 -23.20 6.26 2.42
CA ARG A 136 -24.34 6.36 3.35
C ARG A 136 -24.73 7.80 3.64
N SER A 137 -23.74 8.68 3.90
CA SER A 137 -24.02 10.10 4.14
C SER A 137 -24.64 10.75 2.90
N THR A 138 -24.18 10.40 1.70
CA THR A 138 -24.76 10.85 0.43
C THR A 138 -26.23 10.43 0.28
N VAL A 139 -26.60 9.19 0.65
CA VAL A 139 -28.01 8.74 0.68
C VAL A 139 -28.83 9.55 1.70
N SER A 140 -28.33 9.73 2.92
CA SER A 140 -29.03 10.51 3.96
C SER A 140 -29.27 11.95 3.52
N GLU A 141 -28.27 12.56 2.89
CA GLU A 141 -28.34 13.94 2.42
C GLU A 141 -29.31 14.08 1.23
N THR A 142 -29.38 13.07 0.35
CA THR A 142 -30.41 12.97 -0.69
C THR A 142 -31.83 13.00 -0.11
N LEU A 143 -32.07 12.23 0.95
CA LEU A 143 -33.39 12.20 1.61
C LEU A 143 -33.72 13.55 2.24
N ARG A 144 -32.71 14.23 2.81
CA ARG A 144 -32.85 15.59 3.34
C ARG A 144 -33.22 16.60 2.26
N VAL A 145 -32.60 16.52 1.07
CA VAL A 145 -32.98 17.38 -0.07
C VAL A 145 -34.46 17.17 -0.44
N LYS A 146 -34.91 15.92 -0.58
CA LYS A 146 -36.31 15.60 -0.91
C LYS A 146 -37.29 16.14 0.15
N ALA A 147 -36.95 16.05 1.43
CA ALA A 147 -37.75 16.63 2.51
C ALA A 147 -37.80 18.17 2.46
N LEU A 148 -36.66 18.82 2.20
CA LEU A 148 -36.59 20.28 2.09
C LEU A 148 -37.33 20.83 0.87
N GLU A 149 -37.40 20.08 -0.22
CA GLU A 149 -38.24 20.39 -1.39
C GLU A 149 -39.72 20.47 -1.01
N GLN A 150 -40.22 19.51 -0.23
CA GLN A 150 -41.60 19.50 0.25
C GLN A 150 -41.88 20.70 1.18
N MET A 151 -40.87 21.19 1.90
CA MET A 151 -40.99 22.33 2.82
C MET A 151 -40.71 23.70 2.17
N GLY A 152 -40.43 23.77 0.86
CA GLY A 152 -40.17 25.02 0.14
C GLY A 152 -38.85 25.74 0.48
N ARG A 153 -37.89 25.08 1.14
CA ARG A 153 -36.62 25.69 1.60
C ARG A 153 -35.53 25.70 0.51
N ARG A 154 -35.66 26.61 -0.45
CA ARG A 154 -34.83 26.67 -1.68
C ARG A 154 -33.33 26.96 -1.45
N THR A 155 -32.96 27.80 -0.49
CA THR A 155 -31.55 28.15 -0.21
C THR A 155 -30.79 26.99 0.42
N MET A 156 -31.32 26.36 1.47
CA MET A 156 -30.70 25.20 2.12
C MET A 156 -30.53 24.01 1.15
N LYS A 157 -31.48 23.82 0.23
CA LYS A 157 -31.37 22.82 -0.84
C LYS A 157 -30.15 23.07 -1.72
N ARG A 158 -29.89 24.31 -2.13
CA ARG A 158 -28.83 24.62 -3.10
C ARG A 158 -27.45 24.24 -2.57
N ASP A 159 -27.19 24.53 -1.31
CA ASP A 159 -25.89 24.26 -0.68
C ASP A 159 -25.64 22.76 -0.60
N ILE A 160 -26.66 22.00 -0.18
CA ILE A 160 -26.63 20.55 -0.10
C ILE A 160 -26.45 19.90 -1.48
N VAL A 161 -27.19 20.37 -2.49
CA VAL A 161 -27.07 19.86 -3.86
C VAL A 161 -25.67 20.10 -4.43
N GLY A 162 -25.02 21.22 -4.06
CA GLY A 162 -23.62 21.49 -4.40
C GLY A 162 -22.67 20.41 -3.91
N ASP A 163 -22.84 19.99 -2.67
CA ASP A 163 -22.07 18.91 -2.01
C ASP A 163 -22.30 17.53 -2.62
N LEU A 164 -23.52 17.27 -3.12
CA LEU A 164 -23.91 16.03 -3.78
C LEU A 164 -23.46 15.94 -5.24
N THR A 165 -22.98 17.04 -5.82
CA THR A 165 -22.45 17.01 -7.19
C THR A 165 -21.20 16.15 -7.29
N HIS A 166 -20.90 15.69 -8.51
CA HIS A 166 -19.64 15.04 -8.85
C HIS A 166 -18.41 15.80 -8.29
N LYS A 167 -18.42 17.14 -8.37
CA LYS A 167 -17.31 17.97 -7.89
C LYS A 167 -17.19 17.90 -6.36
N GLY A 168 -18.30 18.02 -5.64
CA GLY A 168 -18.32 17.91 -4.17
C GLY A 168 -17.89 16.53 -3.68
N LEU A 169 -18.36 15.46 -4.34
CA LEU A 169 -17.99 14.10 -3.99
C LEU A 169 -16.53 13.78 -4.30
N SER A 170 -16.03 14.24 -5.45
CA SER A 170 -14.61 14.11 -5.80
C SER A 170 -13.71 14.83 -4.81
N ALA A 171 -14.09 16.06 -4.40
CA ALA A 171 -13.37 16.80 -3.37
C ALA A 171 -13.32 16.03 -2.04
N LYS A 172 -14.44 15.46 -1.58
CA LYS A 172 -14.51 14.64 -0.35
C LYS A 172 -13.66 13.37 -0.45
N LEU A 173 -13.63 12.72 -1.61
CA LEU A 173 -12.74 11.58 -1.84
C LEU A 173 -11.27 11.99 -1.66
N ASP A 174 -10.85 13.08 -2.31
CA ASP A 174 -9.48 13.55 -2.25
C ASP A 174 -9.06 14.03 -0.85
N SER A 175 -9.91 14.77 -0.15
CA SER A 175 -9.56 15.36 1.15
C SER A 175 -9.76 14.44 2.35
N GLU A 176 -10.69 13.48 2.30
CA GLU A 176 -11.09 12.69 3.46
C GLU A 176 -10.82 11.19 3.31
N VAL A 177 -11.04 10.65 2.11
CA VAL A 177 -10.94 9.22 1.83
C VAL A 177 -9.51 8.83 1.46
N TRP A 178 -8.89 9.52 0.50
CA TRP A 178 -7.55 9.20 -0.01
C TRP A 178 -6.41 9.69 0.87
N VAL A 179 -6.58 10.79 1.62
CA VAL A 179 -5.61 11.34 2.61
C VAL A 179 -5.80 10.70 4.00
N GLY A 180 -6.43 9.53 4.02
CA GLY A 180 -7.13 9.02 5.18
C GLY A 180 -6.33 8.19 6.16
N ILE A 181 -5.07 7.88 5.89
CA ILE A 181 -4.26 7.01 6.75
C ILE A 181 -3.53 7.86 7.77
N VAL A 182 -3.80 7.57 9.04
CA VAL A 182 -3.09 8.13 10.17
C VAL A 182 -2.13 7.05 10.64
N ASP A 183 -0.83 7.32 10.56
CA ASP A 183 0.17 6.40 11.09
C ASP A 183 0.22 6.45 12.63
N ARG A 184 1.02 5.56 13.24
CA ARG A 184 1.18 5.53 14.71
C ARG A 184 1.72 6.84 15.30
N ALA A 185 2.36 7.68 14.50
CA ALA A 185 2.90 8.98 14.89
C ALA A 185 1.90 10.14 14.66
N GLY A 186 0.66 9.85 14.24
CA GLY A 186 -0.37 10.86 14.03
C GLY A 186 -0.28 11.61 12.70
N ARG A 187 0.62 11.23 11.80
CA ARG A 187 0.78 11.88 10.49
C ARG A 187 -0.29 11.41 9.52
N ARG A 188 -0.82 12.33 8.71
CA ARG A 188 -1.84 12.05 7.68
C ARG A 188 -1.16 11.83 6.34
N TRP A 189 -1.41 10.69 5.71
CA TRP A 189 -0.80 10.31 4.45
C TRP A 189 -1.85 10.11 3.36
N ASN A 190 -1.51 10.51 2.13
CA ASN A 190 -2.15 9.96 0.95
C ASN A 190 -1.82 8.46 0.88
N LEU A 191 -2.81 7.61 0.58
CA LEU A 191 -2.61 6.17 0.53
C LEU A 191 -1.43 5.77 -0.36
N SER A 192 -1.29 6.38 -1.55
CA SER A 192 -0.19 6.02 -2.47
C SER A 192 1.20 6.30 -1.86
N THR A 193 1.34 7.41 -1.14
CA THR A 193 2.56 7.77 -0.42
C THR A 193 2.81 6.86 0.78
N TYR A 194 1.75 6.51 1.51
CA TYR A 194 1.83 5.56 2.62
C TYR A 194 2.28 4.17 2.13
N THR A 195 1.66 3.65 1.08
CA THR A 195 2.02 2.39 0.44
C THR A 195 3.47 2.41 -0.01
N GLU A 196 3.91 3.46 -0.70
CA GLU A 196 5.31 3.60 -1.11
C GLU A 196 6.27 3.52 0.09
N MET A 197 5.99 4.30 1.14
CA MET A 197 6.82 4.34 2.34
C MET A 197 6.89 2.98 3.04
N VAL A 198 5.74 2.36 3.32
CA VAL A 198 5.66 1.04 3.96
C VAL A 198 6.43 0.01 3.15
N VAL A 199 6.19 -0.05 1.84
CA VAL A 199 6.81 -1.03 0.97
C VAL A 199 8.33 -0.84 0.92
N ARG A 200 8.81 0.39 0.78
CA ARG A 200 10.25 0.70 0.79
C ARG A 200 10.91 0.23 2.09
N THR A 201 10.25 0.47 3.22
CA THR A 201 10.72 0.00 4.53
C THR A 201 10.73 -1.53 4.60
N LYS A 202 9.65 -2.21 4.19
CA LYS A 202 9.56 -3.68 4.26
C LYS A 202 10.53 -4.36 3.31
N LEU A 203 10.79 -3.81 2.12
CA LEU A 203 11.80 -4.35 1.20
C LEU A 203 13.22 -4.18 1.75
N THR A 204 13.49 -3.05 2.39
CA THR A 204 14.76 -2.84 3.10
C THR A 204 14.90 -3.83 4.26
N GLN A 205 13.84 -4.06 5.03
CA GLN A 205 13.81 -5.04 6.11
C GLN A 205 14.03 -6.47 5.57
N ALA A 206 13.34 -6.84 4.48
CA ALA A 206 13.52 -8.15 3.84
C ALA A 206 14.97 -8.37 3.37
N HIS A 207 15.61 -7.32 2.85
CA HIS A 207 17.00 -7.37 2.47
C HIS A 207 17.94 -7.59 3.66
N ILE A 208 17.72 -6.86 4.76
CA ILE A 208 18.51 -7.00 5.99
C ILE A 208 18.33 -8.40 6.60
N GLU A 209 17.10 -8.89 6.67
CA GLU A 209 16.81 -10.21 7.21
C GLU A 209 17.39 -11.33 6.34
N GLY A 210 17.32 -11.22 5.01
CA GLY A 210 17.96 -12.18 4.11
C GLY A 210 19.47 -12.22 4.29
N THR A 211 20.11 -11.06 4.44
CA THR A 211 21.54 -10.96 4.76
C THR A 211 21.86 -11.63 6.10
N ARG A 212 21.10 -11.29 7.16
CA ARG A 212 21.29 -11.80 8.51
C ARG A 212 21.16 -13.33 8.56
N VAL A 213 20.14 -13.89 7.93
CA VAL A 213 19.92 -15.34 7.89
C VAL A 213 21.07 -16.02 7.17
N GLU A 214 21.48 -15.52 6.00
CA GLU A 214 22.60 -16.12 5.25
C GLU A 214 23.91 -16.09 6.04
N THR A 215 24.24 -14.96 6.69
CA THR A 215 25.45 -14.87 7.51
C THR A 215 25.41 -15.81 8.71
N MET A 216 24.24 -15.95 9.34
CA MET A 216 24.06 -16.86 10.48
C MET A 216 24.25 -18.32 10.07
N GLU A 217 23.72 -18.71 8.90
CA GLU A 217 23.88 -20.07 8.37
C GLU A 217 25.33 -20.41 8.00
N ARG A 218 26.12 -19.40 7.62
CA ARG A 218 27.55 -19.55 7.31
C ARG A 218 28.46 -19.38 8.52
N GLY A 219 27.92 -19.09 9.70
CA GLY A 219 28.69 -18.86 10.91
C GLY A 219 29.56 -17.60 10.86
N VAL A 220 29.11 -16.58 10.12
CA VAL A 220 29.79 -15.28 10.00
C VAL A 220 29.05 -14.22 10.80
N ASP A 221 29.78 -13.41 11.56
CA ASP A 221 29.19 -12.32 12.33
C ASP A 221 28.90 -11.08 11.47
N LEU A 222 27.79 -10.40 11.77
CA LEU A 222 27.38 -9.17 11.10
C LEU A 222 27.70 -7.97 11.98
N ALA A 223 28.46 -7.01 11.45
CA ALA A 223 28.77 -5.74 12.11
C ALA A 223 28.19 -4.57 11.32
N VAL A 224 27.52 -3.65 12.01
CA VAL A 224 27.10 -2.37 11.42
C VAL A 224 28.16 -1.33 11.73
N ILE A 225 28.86 -0.86 10.69
CA ILE A 225 29.86 0.20 10.83
C ILE A 225 29.18 1.54 10.53
N SER A 226 29.17 2.43 11.52
CA SER A 226 28.68 3.79 11.32
C SER A 226 29.71 4.61 10.56
N SER A 227 29.28 5.29 9.50
CA SER A 227 30.09 6.30 8.80
C SER A 227 30.07 7.65 9.51
N HIS A 228 29.24 7.82 10.55
CA HIS A 228 29.12 9.08 11.28
C HIS A 228 30.44 9.43 11.99
N ASN A 229 31.07 10.52 11.53
CA ASN A 229 32.37 10.99 12.01
C ASN A 229 33.53 9.99 11.78
N ALA A 230 33.37 9.05 10.85
CA ALA A 230 34.46 8.15 10.47
C ALA A 230 35.59 8.94 9.79
N LYS A 231 36.82 8.72 10.25
CA LYS A 231 38.04 9.34 9.72
C LYS A 231 38.85 8.40 8.82
N ASP A 232 38.41 7.14 8.71
CA ASP A 232 39.07 6.06 8.00
C ASP A 232 38.32 5.68 6.71
N ALA A 233 38.62 4.49 6.19
CA ALA A 233 38.00 3.94 4.98
C ALA A 233 36.46 3.80 5.07
N CYS A 234 35.87 3.93 6.26
CA CYS A 234 34.43 3.81 6.48
C CYS A 234 33.70 5.17 6.38
N ARG A 235 34.36 6.26 5.95
CA ARG A 235 33.77 7.60 5.79
C ARG A 235 32.79 7.72 4.62
N SER A 236 32.89 6.85 3.61
CA SER A 236 32.13 6.92 2.34
C SER A 236 30.76 6.26 2.40
#